data_AF-A0A7K3EN23-F1
#
_entry.id   AF-A0A7K3EN23-F1
#
_cell.length_a   1.000
_cell.length_b   1.000
_cell.length_c   1.000
_cell.angle_alpha   90.00
_cell.angle_beta   90.00
_cell.angle_gamma   90.00
#
_symmetry.space_group_name_H-M   'P 1'
#
loop_
_entity.id
_entity.type
_entity.pdbx_description
1 polymer ?
#
loop_
_entity_poly.entity_id
_entity_poly.type
_entity_poly.pdbx_seq_one_letter_code
_entity_poly.pdbx_strand_id
1 'polypeptide(L)'
;MSSKVTFRGSVASSSGQGSGSLKPVGNWTPPACWYEPRSAEEFSKYIEDMYETTVNAPGQHSYAKTSAGETREKYKDGKYKNYNLDQKNEGNWWVAVQDEDRWMEPEAQVCDEEPFWAENGTAPPVENAVTPEVLAELAYNRIQLPTTKVTLAPADTTKVNLPTWAWLDKTRFDAVSVTASLDAGALNIEATTTATPVALKLEPGTEDAETYPTSGECTISGDESIGEPYAKGKADQTPPCGLKYLRSSGDGTFDLQATITWEIAWTGTGGAGGDLPDGTFGTTQAITVQEIQSVNR
;
A
#
# COMPACT_ATOMS: atom_id res chain seq x y z
N MET A 1 -7.20 -4.21 21.13
CA MET A 1 -6.26 -3.11 21.44
C MET A 1 -5.90 -2.40 20.15
N SER A 2 -5.58 -1.09 20.17
CA SER A 2 -5.07 -0.40 18.98
C SER A 2 -3.63 -0.81 18.68
N SER A 3 -3.24 -0.70 17.41
CA SER A 3 -1.85 -0.88 16.94
C SER A 3 -0.89 0.07 17.66
N LYS A 4 0.35 -0.39 17.85
CA LYS A 4 1.51 0.45 18.20
C LYS A 4 2.45 0.71 17.02
N VAL A 5 2.21 0.08 15.88
CA VAL A 5 2.98 0.36 14.66
C VAL A 5 2.75 1.81 14.25
N THR A 6 3.84 2.51 13.99
CA THR A 6 3.85 3.87 13.47
C THR A 6 4.40 3.88 12.06
N PHE A 7 3.91 4.81 11.23
CA PHE A 7 4.32 4.95 9.84
C PHE A 7 4.90 6.34 9.59
N ARG A 8 5.98 6.41 8.81
CA ARG A 8 6.59 7.66 8.33
C ARG A 8 6.96 7.55 6.85
N GLY A 9 7.09 8.69 6.18
CA GLY A 9 7.39 8.74 4.74
C GLY A 9 6.15 9.10 3.91
N SER A 10 6.04 8.53 2.71
CA SER A 10 4.94 8.77 1.76
C SER A 10 3.68 8.01 2.15
N VAL A 11 3.13 8.35 3.31
CA VAL A 11 1.99 7.67 3.94
C VAL A 11 0.65 8.27 3.52
N ALA A 12 -0.42 7.47 3.58
CA ALA A 12 -1.80 7.93 3.45
C ALA A 12 -2.12 9.03 4.48
N SER A 13 -2.50 10.22 4.01
CA SER A 13 -3.04 11.27 4.88
C SER A 13 -4.55 11.13 5.01
N SER A 14 -5.11 11.40 6.19
CA SER A 14 -6.57 11.43 6.43
C SER A 14 -7.28 12.56 5.68
N SER A 15 -6.54 13.48 5.07
CA SER A 15 -7.04 14.58 4.24
C SER A 15 -6.84 14.25 2.75
N GLY A 16 -7.85 13.63 2.12
CA GLY A 16 -7.81 13.15 0.73
C GLY A 16 -7.53 14.21 -0.34
N GLN A 17 -6.26 14.60 -0.50
CA GLN A 17 -5.77 15.38 -1.63
C GLN A 17 -4.79 14.56 -2.47
N GLY A 18 -5.28 14.01 -3.58
CA GLY A 18 -4.47 13.72 -4.77
C GLY A 18 -3.40 12.63 -4.67
N SER A 19 -3.56 11.64 -3.79
CA SER A 19 -2.69 10.47 -3.75
C SER A 19 -3.50 9.18 -3.91
N GLY A 20 -2.93 8.20 -4.59
CA GLY A 20 -3.56 6.90 -4.83
C GLY A 20 -2.81 5.77 -4.15
N SER A 21 -3.56 4.77 -3.69
CA SER A 21 -3.01 3.56 -3.09
C SER A 21 -2.41 2.64 -4.16
N LEU A 22 -1.24 2.10 -3.87
CA LEU A 22 -0.60 1.06 -4.66
C LEU A 22 -1.47 -0.22 -4.69
N LYS A 23 -1.62 -0.84 -5.86
CA LYS A 23 -2.32 -2.14 -6.01
C LYS A 23 -1.32 -3.25 -6.32
N PRO A 24 -1.22 -4.31 -5.49
CA PRO A 24 -0.34 -5.42 -5.79
C PRO A 24 -0.63 -6.10 -7.13
N VAL A 25 0.43 -6.48 -7.83
CA VAL A 25 0.39 -7.35 -8.99
C VAL A 25 0.34 -8.80 -8.51
N GLY A 26 -0.59 -9.58 -9.05
CA GLY A 26 -0.76 -11.00 -8.73
C GLY A 26 -1.71 -11.25 -7.57
N ASN A 27 -1.61 -12.43 -6.97
CA ASN A 27 -2.52 -12.92 -5.93
C ASN A 27 -1.90 -12.78 -4.53
N TRP A 28 -1.42 -11.59 -4.20
CA TRP A 28 -0.91 -11.26 -2.86
C TRP A 28 -1.65 -10.05 -2.33
N THR A 29 -1.86 -10.02 -1.02
CA THR A 29 -2.51 -8.91 -0.34
C THR A 29 -1.76 -8.69 0.97
N PRO A 30 -1.44 -7.43 1.34
CA PRO A 30 -0.83 -7.14 2.63
C PRO A 30 -1.66 -7.74 3.78
N PRO A 31 -1.04 -8.06 4.92
CA PRO A 31 -1.77 -8.54 6.09
C PRO A 31 -2.77 -7.47 6.57
N ALA A 32 -4.00 -7.87 6.84
CA ALA A 32 -5.04 -7.01 7.43
C ALA A 32 -5.07 -7.10 8.96
N CYS A 33 -4.27 -8.00 9.53
CA CYS A 33 -4.10 -8.17 10.96
C CYS A 33 -2.71 -8.74 11.25
N TRP A 34 -2.21 -8.52 12.46
CA TRP A 34 -0.93 -9.03 12.93
C TRP A 34 -0.94 -9.15 14.46
N TYR A 35 0.06 -9.82 15.03
CA TYR A 35 0.24 -9.90 16.47
C TYR A 35 1.35 -8.96 16.93
N GLU A 36 1.05 -8.15 17.95
CA GLU A 36 2.01 -7.24 18.55
C GLU A 36 2.28 -7.57 20.02
N PRO A 37 3.52 -7.39 20.51
CA PRO A 37 3.81 -7.48 21.92
C PRO A 37 3.26 -6.28 22.72
N ARG A 38 2.91 -6.56 23.98
CA ARG A 38 2.46 -5.65 25.03
C ARG A 38 3.18 -6.02 26.31
N SER A 39 3.58 -5.03 27.09
CA SER A 39 4.14 -5.33 28.41
C SER A 39 3.06 -5.97 29.31
N ALA A 40 3.50 -6.69 30.35
CA ALA A 40 2.59 -7.27 31.34
C ALA A 40 1.71 -6.19 32.00
N GLU A 41 2.26 -4.99 32.25
CA GLU A 41 1.51 -3.86 32.76
C GLU A 41 0.43 -3.35 31.79
N GLU A 42 0.76 -3.20 30.51
CA GLU A 42 -0.19 -2.74 29.49
C GLU A 42 -1.33 -3.74 29.28
N PHE A 43 -0.98 -5.02 29.23
CA PHE A 43 -1.96 -6.08 29.08
C PHE A 43 -2.87 -6.20 30.31
N SER A 44 -2.30 -6.18 31.53
CA SER A 44 -3.06 -6.18 32.77
C SER A 44 -4.05 -5.02 32.82
N LYS A 45 -3.58 -3.80 32.53
CA LYS A 45 -4.42 -2.62 32.49
C LYS A 45 -5.57 -2.77 31.49
N TYR A 46 -5.30 -3.25 30.28
CA TYR A 46 -6.33 -3.45 29.27
C TYR A 46 -7.40 -4.46 29.68
N ILE A 47 -7.01 -5.59 30.30
CA ILE A 47 -7.97 -6.60 30.74
C ILE A 47 -8.82 -6.07 31.90
N GLU A 48 -8.22 -5.36 32.87
CA GLU A 48 -8.97 -4.75 33.97
C GLU A 48 -9.90 -3.63 33.47
N ASP A 49 -9.43 -2.73 32.58
CA ASP A 49 -10.24 -1.66 31.99
C ASP A 49 -11.41 -2.23 31.17
N MET A 50 -11.17 -3.27 30.36
CA MET A 50 -12.20 -3.98 29.59
C MET A 50 -13.25 -4.61 30.51
N TYR A 51 -12.80 -5.29 31.57
CA TYR A 51 -13.67 -5.90 32.56
C TYR A 51 -14.54 -4.84 33.25
N GLU A 52 -13.92 -3.80 33.83
CA GLU A 52 -14.63 -2.74 34.55
C GLU A 52 -15.63 -2.03 33.66
N THR A 53 -15.25 -1.71 32.42
CA THR A 53 -16.15 -1.07 31.45
C THR A 53 -17.33 -1.97 31.13
N THR A 54 -17.10 -3.27 30.89
CA THR A 54 -18.15 -4.22 30.49
C THR A 54 -19.12 -4.51 31.63
N VAL A 55 -18.63 -4.75 32.85
CA VAL A 55 -19.51 -5.13 33.97
C VAL A 55 -20.35 -3.96 34.47
N ASN A 56 -19.82 -2.73 34.37
CA ASN A 56 -20.48 -1.51 34.83
C ASN A 56 -21.31 -0.80 33.73
N ALA A 57 -21.21 -1.22 32.46
CA ALA A 57 -21.99 -0.65 31.37
C ALA A 57 -23.52 -0.80 31.61
N PRO A 58 -24.28 0.32 31.65
CA PRO A 58 -25.73 0.28 31.80
C PRO A 58 -26.40 -0.50 30.66
N GLY A 59 -27.30 -1.42 31.00
CA GLY A 59 -28.01 -2.23 30.00
C GLY A 59 -27.20 -3.37 29.38
N GLN A 60 -25.93 -3.56 29.76
CA GLN A 60 -25.12 -4.66 29.26
C GLN A 60 -25.70 -6.03 29.63
N HIS A 61 -25.84 -6.91 28.64
CA HIS A 61 -26.37 -8.25 28.83
C HIS A 61 -25.48 -9.12 29.73
N SER A 62 -26.10 -10.04 30.48
CA SER A 62 -25.41 -10.91 31.44
C SER A 62 -24.31 -11.76 30.81
N TYR A 63 -24.53 -12.30 29.60
CA TYR A 63 -23.54 -13.13 28.90
C TYR A 63 -22.21 -12.38 28.66
N ALA A 64 -22.27 -11.08 28.34
CA ALA A 64 -21.08 -10.28 28.11
C ALA A 64 -20.33 -10.01 29.41
N LYS A 65 -21.05 -9.79 30.52
CA LYS A 65 -20.44 -9.64 31.85
C LYS A 65 -19.76 -10.94 32.31
N THR A 66 -20.42 -12.08 32.09
CA THR A 66 -19.84 -13.40 32.37
C THR A 66 -18.58 -13.63 31.54
N SER A 67 -18.63 -13.39 30.23
CA SER A 67 -17.47 -13.54 29.35
C SER A 67 -16.30 -12.66 29.76
N ALA A 68 -16.53 -11.37 30.08
CA ALA A 68 -15.48 -10.49 30.60
C ALA A 68 -14.88 -10.99 31.93
N GLY A 69 -15.71 -11.56 32.81
CA GLY A 69 -15.27 -12.19 34.05
C GLY A 69 -14.39 -13.42 33.82
N GLU A 70 -14.79 -14.31 32.91
CA GLU A 70 -14.02 -15.50 32.52
C GLU A 70 -12.68 -15.13 31.88
N THR A 71 -12.67 -14.14 30.98
CA THR A 71 -11.42 -13.61 30.39
C THR A 71 -10.50 -13.06 31.48
N ARG A 72 -11.03 -12.25 32.40
CA ARG A 72 -10.25 -11.71 33.51
C ARG A 72 -9.71 -12.82 34.42
N GLU A 73 -10.55 -13.80 34.80
CA GLU A 73 -10.15 -14.93 35.63
C GLU A 73 -9.00 -15.71 34.97
N LYS A 74 -9.09 -16.02 33.68
CA LYS A 74 -8.06 -16.74 32.92
C LYS A 74 -6.67 -16.11 33.07
N TYR A 75 -6.59 -14.78 32.92
CA TYR A 75 -5.33 -14.04 32.92
C TYR A 75 -4.88 -13.60 34.32
N LYS A 76 -5.80 -13.31 35.24
CA LYS A 76 -5.51 -12.87 36.60
C LYS A 76 -5.31 -14.01 37.58
N ASP A 77 -6.21 -14.98 37.59
CA ASP A 77 -6.27 -15.99 38.65
C ASP A 77 -5.99 -17.41 38.11
N GLY A 78 -6.06 -17.59 36.79
CA GLY A 78 -5.88 -18.85 36.08
C GLY A 78 -4.42 -19.20 35.78
N LYS A 79 -4.16 -19.59 34.51
CA LYS A 79 -2.86 -20.12 34.04
C LYS A 79 -1.71 -19.12 34.24
N TYR A 80 -1.97 -17.83 34.03
CA TYR A 80 -0.96 -16.79 33.92
C TYR A 80 -0.78 -15.94 35.19
N LYS A 81 -1.42 -16.32 36.30
CA LYS A 81 -1.25 -15.75 37.65
C LYS A 81 -0.81 -14.27 37.68
N ASN A 82 -1.78 -13.38 37.83
CA ASN A 82 -1.60 -11.93 37.87
C ASN A 82 -0.95 -11.39 36.58
N TYR A 83 -1.45 -11.82 35.42
CA TYR A 83 -1.05 -11.33 34.10
C TYR A 83 0.45 -11.51 33.78
N ASN A 84 1.13 -12.46 34.43
CA ASN A 84 2.58 -12.62 34.38
C ASN A 84 3.37 -11.35 34.78
N LEU A 85 2.82 -10.51 35.67
CA LEU A 85 3.50 -9.29 36.14
C LEU A 85 4.81 -9.56 36.88
N ASP A 86 4.95 -10.75 37.48
CA ASP A 86 6.19 -11.22 38.11
C ASP A 86 7.27 -11.60 37.07
N GLN A 87 6.85 -12.02 35.86
CA GLN A 87 7.71 -12.38 34.73
C GLN A 87 7.88 -11.25 33.71
N LYS A 88 7.51 -10.01 34.05
CA LYS A 88 7.47 -8.88 33.10
C LYS A 88 8.78 -8.55 32.37
N ASN A 89 9.92 -9.00 32.89
CA ASN A 89 11.23 -8.80 32.24
C ASN A 89 11.65 -9.99 31.38
N GLU A 90 10.89 -11.09 31.41
CA GLU A 90 11.20 -12.36 30.76
C GLU A 90 10.44 -12.51 29.44
N GLY A 91 9.36 -11.75 29.21
CA GLY A 91 8.55 -11.87 28.01
C GLY A 91 7.54 -10.75 27.83
N ASN A 92 6.68 -10.92 26.83
CA ASN A 92 5.61 -9.99 26.48
C ASN A 92 4.31 -10.76 26.17
N TRP A 93 3.19 -10.06 26.33
CA TRP A 93 1.89 -10.50 25.85
C TRP A 93 1.74 -10.18 24.38
N TRP A 94 1.43 -11.17 23.57
CA TRP A 94 1.13 -11.00 22.16
C TRP A 94 -0.37 -10.93 21.95
N VAL A 95 -0.82 -9.87 21.29
CA VAL A 95 -2.23 -9.57 21.07
C VAL A 95 -2.51 -9.36 19.59
N ALA A 96 -3.64 -9.85 19.11
CA ALA A 96 -4.11 -9.56 17.76
C ALA A 96 -4.44 -8.08 17.62
N VAL A 97 -4.02 -7.51 16.49
CA VAL A 97 -4.29 -6.15 16.04
C VAL A 97 -4.85 -6.25 14.63
N GLN A 98 -5.88 -5.45 14.34
CA GLN A 98 -6.50 -5.36 13.02
C GLN A 98 -6.13 -4.01 12.40
N ASP A 99 -5.92 -4.00 11.09
CA ASP A 99 -5.79 -2.76 10.33
C ASP A 99 -7.14 -2.01 10.38
N GLU A 100 -7.14 -0.82 10.98
CA GLU A 100 -8.36 -0.02 11.16
C GLU A 100 -9.00 0.37 9.82
N ASP A 101 -8.25 0.44 8.73
CA ASP A 101 -8.80 0.74 7.41
C ASP A 101 -9.43 -0.49 6.75
N ARG A 102 -9.15 -1.70 7.27
CA ARG A 102 -9.53 -2.99 6.68
C ARG A 102 -10.28 -3.89 7.66
N TRP A 103 -10.73 -3.37 8.80
CA TRP A 103 -11.34 -4.16 9.88
C TRP A 103 -12.61 -4.95 9.45
N MET A 104 -13.28 -4.51 8.38
CA MET A 104 -14.44 -5.20 7.81
C MET A 104 -14.08 -6.30 6.79
N GLU A 105 -12.80 -6.43 6.41
CA GLU A 105 -12.33 -7.48 5.51
C GLU A 105 -12.23 -8.82 6.27
N PRO A 106 -12.58 -9.95 5.63
CA PRO A 106 -12.38 -11.29 6.22
C PRO A 106 -10.94 -11.52 6.68
N GLU A 107 -9.98 -10.99 5.95
CA GLU A 107 -8.54 -11.07 6.23
C GLU A 107 -8.18 -10.40 7.56
N ALA A 108 -8.95 -9.42 8.05
CA ALA A 108 -8.71 -8.82 9.36
C ALA A 108 -9.11 -9.76 10.52
N GLN A 109 -9.94 -10.77 10.24
CA GLN A 109 -10.45 -11.70 11.24
C GLN A 109 -9.60 -12.96 11.39
N VAL A 110 -8.55 -13.14 10.57
CA VAL A 110 -7.71 -14.36 10.63
C VAL A 110 -6.74 -14.38 11.82
N CYS A 111 -6.48 -13.23 12.45
CA CYS A 111 -5.74 -13.15 13.70
C CYS A 111 -6.69 -13.35 14.87
N ASP A 112 -7.10 -14.59 15.12
CA ASP A 112 -8.13 -14.97 16.08
C ASP A 112 -7.58 -15.63 17.36
N GLU A 113 -6.26 -15.76 17.49
CA GLU A 113 -5.63 -16.33 18.68
C GLU A 113 -5.88 -15.42 19.91
N GLU A 114 -6.28 -16.04 21.00
CA GLU A 114 -6.42 -15.34 22.28
C GLU A 114 -5.05 -14.81 22.74
N PRO A 115 -5.00 -13.67 23.47
CA PRO A 115 -3.74 -13.17 24.01
C PRO A 115 -2.92 -14.24 24.72
N PHE A 116 -1.64 -14.32 24.37
CA PHE A 116 -0.72 -15.34 24.88
C PHE A 116 0.63 -14.73 25.27
N TRP A 117 1.33 -15.42 26.17
CA TRP A 117 2.64 -15.00 26.66
C TRP A 117 3.74 -15.64 25.83
N ALA A 118 4.75 -14.87 25.41
CA ALA A 118 5.97 -15.38 24.81
C ALA A 118 7.20 -14.76 25.46
N GLU A 119 8.23 -15.58 25.67
CA GLU A 119 9.51 -15.16 26.24
C GLU A 119 10.31 -14.28 25.27
N ASN A 120 11.11 -13.38 25.83
CA ASN A 120 11.98 -12.49 25.06
C ASN A 120 12.98 -13.29 24.22
N GLY A 121 13.19 -12.84 22.97
CA GLY A 121 14.09 -13.50 22.03
C GLY A 121 13.52 -14.76 21.37
N THR A 122 12.30 -15.19 21.74
CA THR A 122 11.60 -16.29 21.09
C THR A 122 10.56 -15.74 20.13
N ALA A 123 10.60 -16.17 18.86
CA ALA A 123 9.56 -15.84 17.90
C ALA A 123 8.24 -16.50 18.34
N PRO A 124 7.13 -15.74 18.42
CA PRO A 124 5.82 -16.30 18.71
C PRO A 124 5.41 -17.36 17.69
N PRO A 125 4.77 -18.47 18.10
CA PRO A 125 4.33 -19.53 17.20
C PRO A 125 2.99 -19.19 16.52
N VAL A 126 2.85 -17.96 16.03
CA VAL A 126 1.66 -17.51 15.30
C VAL A 126 2.07 -16.90 13.97
N GLU A 127 1.25 -17.13 12.95
CA GLU A 127 1.37 -16.42 11.68
C GLU A 127 1.13 -14.91 11.91
N ASN A 128 1.80 -14.06 11.13
CA ASN A 128 1.73 -12.60 11.26
C ASN A 128 2.15 -12.04 12.63
N ALA A 129 2.95 -12.78 13.42
CA ALA A 129 3.72 -12.15 14.49
C ALA A 129 4.57 -11.04 13.89
N VAL A 130 4.54 -9.83 14.47
CA VAL A 130 5.25 -8.69 13.89
C VAL A 130 6.75 -8.97 13.76
N THR A 131 7.23 -8.94 12.52
CA THR A 131 8.62 -9.06 12.09
C THR A 131 8.98 -7.86 11.20
N PRO A 132 10.26 -7.62 10.87
CA PRO A 132 10.61 -6.65 9.84
C PRO A 132 9.89 -6.89 8.51
N GLU A 133 9.65 -8.15 8.12
CA GLU A 133 8.89 -8.48 6.91
C GLU A 133 7.44 -8.05 7.02
N VAL A 134 6.73 -8.41 8.11
CA VAL A 134 5.35 -7.93 8.34
C VAL A 134 5.29 -6.41 8.36
N LEU A 135 6.27 -5.73 8.98
CA LEU A 135 6.35 -4.26 8.93
C LEU A 135 6.53 -3.73 7.50
N ALA A 136 7.30 -4.41 6.65
CA ALA A 136 7.48 -4.03 5.26
C ALA A 136 6.17 -4.20 4.46
N GLU A 137 5.42 -5.27 4.70
CA GLU A 137 4.10 -5.49 4.09
C GLU A 137 3.07 -4.46 4.57
N LEU A 138 3.10 -4.08 5.84
CA LEU A 138 2.26 -2.99 6.35
C LEU A 138 2.68 -1.65 5.73
N ALA A 139 3.97 -1.37 5.62
CA ALA A 139 4.49 -0.18 4.96
C ALA A 139 4.07 -0.13 3.48
N TYR A 140 4.10 -1.26 2.77
CA TYR A 140 3.56 -1.41 1.40
C TYR A 140 2.12 -0.91 1.32
N ASN A 141 1.25 -1.40 2.22
CA ASN A 141 -0.16 -1.04 2.24
C ASN A 141 -0.40 0.47 2.47
N ARG A 142 0.56 1.15 3.12
CA ARG A 142 0.47 2.58 3.40
C ARG A 142 1.15 3.47 2.35
N ILE A 143 1.80 2.90 1.32
CA ILE A 143 2.40 3.68 0.23
C ILE A 143 1.34 4.48 -0.51
N GLN A 144 1.61 5.78 -0.63
CA GLN A 144 0.86 6.69 -1.46
C GLN A 144 1.68 7.14 -2.65
N LEU A 145 1.09 6.99 -3.83
CA LEU A 145 1.67 7.43 -5.08
C LEU A 145 1.05 8.75 -5.53
N PRO A 146 1.84 9.63 -6.16
CA PRO A 146 1.32 10.88 -6.70
C PRO A 146 0.29 10.58 -7.81
N THR A 147 -0.91 11.19 -7.76
CA THR A 147 -1.96 11.00 -8.80
C THR A 147 -1.67 11.76 -10.09
N THR A 148 -0.40 12.05 -10.38
CA THR A 148 -0.06 12.87 -11.53
C THR A 148 -0.36 12.14 -12.83
N LYS A 149 -0.83 12.88 -13.82
CA LYS A 149 -1.02 12.40 -15.17
C LYS A 149 0.34 12.16 -15.84
N VAL A 150 0.43 11.12 -16.70
CA VAL A 150 1.58 10.98 -17.62
C VAL A 150 1.64 12.21 -18.53
N THR A 151 2.85 12.70 -18.81
CA THR A 151 3.03 13.86 -19.68
C THR A 151 2.89 13.44 -21.14
N LEU A 152 2.09 14.18 -21.90
CA LEU A 152 1.82 13.92 -23.32
C LEU A 152 2.23 15.10 -24.20
N ALA A 153 2.69 14.82 -25.42
CA ALA A 153 2.88 15.82 -26.47
C ALA A 153 2.39 15.30 -27.83
N PRO A 154 1.36 15.91 -28.44
CA PRO A 154 0.52 16.99 -27.92
C PRO A 154 -0.22 16.64 -26.62
N ALA A 155 -0.48 17.62 -25.77
CA ALA A 155 -1.25 17.45 -24.54
C ALA A 155 -2.76 17.54 -24.82
N ASP A 156 -3.55 16.64 -24.22
CA ASP A 156 -5.03 16.54 -24.22
C ASP A 156 -5.73 16.40 -25.59
N THR A 157 -5.29 17.14 -26.61
CA THR A 157 -5.83 17.13 -27.97
C THR A 157 -4.75 16.74 -28.96
N THR A 158 -4.98 15.67 -29.69
CA THR A 158 -4.12 15.20 -30.77
C THR A 158 -4.91 15.06 -32.07
N LYS A 159 -4.25 14.58 -33.13
CA LYS A 159 -4.82 14.45 -34.46
C LYS A 159 -4.72 13.01 -34.95
N VAL A 160 -5.65 12.63 -35.82
CA VAL A 160 -5.60 11.35 -36.53
C VAL A 160 -4.26 11.23 -37.24
N ASN A 161 -3.61 10.07 -37.09
CA ASN A 161 -2.28 9.75 -37.62
C ASN A 161 -1.11 10.60 -37.08
N LEU A 162 -1.31 11.41 -36.05
CA LEU A 162 -0.22 12.14 -35.39
C LEU A 162 0.32 11.34 -34.18
N PRO A 163 1.61 10.94 -34.18
CA PRO A 163 2.23 10.34 -33.01
C PRO A 163 2.18 11.29 -31.81
N THR A 164 1.68 10.77 -30.69
CA THR A 164 1.59 11.44 -29.40
C THR A 164 2.64 10.82 -28.50
N TRP A 165 3.64 11.61 -28.11
CA TRP A 165 4.73 11.21 -27.23
C TRP A 165 4.23 11.14 -25.79
N ALA A 166 4.71 10.17 -25.01
CA ALA A 166 4.38 9.99 -23.61
C ALA A 166 5.65 9.75 -22.79
N TRP A 167 5.74 10.37 -21.62
CA TRP A 167 6.85 10.14 -20.68
C TRP A 167 6.45 10.48 -19.25
N LEU A 168 7.16 9.88 -18.29
CA LEU A 168 7.05 10.24 -16.88
C LEU A 168 7.98 11.41 -16.58
N ASP A 169 7.44 12.44 -15.91
CA ASP A 169 8.24 13.55 -15.40
C ASP A 169 9.03 13.07 -14.17
N LYS A 170 10.35 12.94 -14.31
CA LYS A 170 11.23 12.46 -13.23
C LYS A 170 11.03 13.24 -11.94
N THR A 171 10.75 14.55 -12.01
CA THR A 171 10.52 15.37 -10.81
C THR A 171 9.25 15.02 -10.03
N ARG A 172 8.38 14.18 -10.60
CA ARG A 172 7.09 13.78 -10.01
C ARG A 172 6.94 12.29 -9.82
N PHE A 173 7.72 11.49 -10.54
CA PHE A 173 7.71 10.04 -10.50
C PHE A 173 9.09 9.55 -10.09
N ASP A 174 9.46 9.90 -8.86
CA ASP A 174 10.64 9.39 -8.17
C ASP A 174 10.25 8.24 -7.23
N ALA A 175 11.26 7.50 -6.77
CA ALA A 175 11.05 6.46 -5.76
C ALA A 175 10.44 7.06 -4.49
N VAL A 176 9.43 6.38 -3.95
CA VAL A 176 8.80 6.76 -2.67
C VAL A 176 8.97 5.66 -1.65
N SER A 177 9.18 6.04 -0.39
CA SER A 177 9.36 5.07 0.69
C SER A 177 8.41 5.33 1.86
N VAL A 178 8.00 4.24 2.52
CA VAL A 178 7.33 4.26 3.80
C VAL A 178 8.12 3.39 4.77
N THR A 179 8.36 3.90 5.97
CA THR A 179 8.92 3.13 7.07
C THR A 179 7.82 2.84 8.08
N ALA A 180 7.61 1.55 8.38
CA ALA A 180 6.83 1.10 9.52
C ALA A 180 7.77 0.76 10.67
N SER A 181 7.44 1.20 11.88
CA SER A 181 8.27 1.02 13.07
C SER A 181 7.42 0.58 14.25
N LEU A 182 7.94 -0.35 15.04
CA LEU A 182 7.37 -0.79 16.29
C LEU A 182 8.42 -0.64 17.42
N ASP A 183 8.06 0.18 18.40
CA ASP A 183 8.75 0.26 19.69
C ASP A 183 7.84 -0.34 20.76
N ALA A 184 8.17 -1.55 21.19
CA ALA A 184 7.40 -2.30 22.18
C ALA A 184 8.34 -2.99 23.17
N GLY A 185 8.93 -2.19 24.05
CA GLY A 185 9.76 -2.67 25.16
C GLY A 185 11.09 -3.23 24.66
N ALA A 186 11.27 -4.55 24.76
CA ALA A 186 12.49 -5.22 24.29
C ALA A 186 12.53 -5.41 22.76
N LEU A 187 11.39 -5.26 22.07
CA LEU A 187 11.31 -5.38 20.62
C LEU A 187 11.27 -3.98 19.98
N ASN A 188 12.37 -3.63 19.31
CA ASN A 188 12.51 -2.40 18.54
C ASN A 188 12.88 -2.78 17.12
N ILE A 189 11.90 -2.75 16.23
CA ILE A 189 12.07 -3.15 14.83
C ILE A 189 11.44 -2.12 13.91
N GLU A 190 12.03 -1.97 12.73
CA GLU A 190 11.50 -1.16 11.64
C GLU A 190 11.77 -1.86 10.31
N ALA A 191 10.95 -1.50 9.32
CA ALA A 191 11.18 -1.82 7.93
C ALA A 191 10.76 -0.67 7.03
N THR A 192 11.58 -0.39 6.03
CA THR A 192 11.36 0.63 5.01
C THR A 192 11.09 -0.06 3.69
N THR A 193 9.89 0.13 3.16
CA THR A 193 9.46 -0.33 1.85
C THR A 193 9.54 0.83 0.87
N THR A 194 10.16 0.59 -0.29
CA THR A 194 10.41 1.58 -1.34
C THR A 194 9.75 1.11 -2.64
N ALA A 195 8.98 1.98 -3.25
CA ALA A 195 8.38 1.80 -4.57
C ALA A 195 9.13 2.62 -5.60
N THR A 196 9.67 1.96 -6.63
CA THR A 196 10.43 2.58 -7.73
C THR A 196 9.70 2.38 -9.04
N PRO A 197 9.43 3.43 -9.85
CA PRO A 197 8.69 3.27 -11.09
C PRO A 197 9.56 2.58 -12.15
N VAL A 198 9.10 1.46 -12.72
CA VAL A 198 9.89 0.64 -13.66
C VAL A 198 9.24 0.48 -15.03
N ALA A 199 7.94 0.70 -15.15
CA ALA A 199 7.25 0.67 -16.45
C ALA A 199 6.01 1.57 -16.49
N LEU A 200 5.67 2.03 -17.68
CA LEU A 200 4.41 2.71 -18.00
C LEU A 200 3.68 1.93 -19.08
N LYS A 201 2.45 1.51 -18.79
CA LYS A 201 1.52 0.91 -19.73
C LYS A 201 0.53 1.97 -20.22
N LEU A 202 0.42 2.11 -21.53
CA LEU A 202 -0.55 2.98 -22.21
C LEU A 202 -1.61 2.14 -22.90
N GLU A 203 -2.87 2.40 -22.56
CA GLU A 203 -4.05 1.76 -23.15
C GLU A 203 -4.92 2.86 -23.77
N PRO A 204 -4.96 2.98 -25.12
CA PRO A 204 -5.58 4.12 -25.80
C PRO A 204 -7.09 4.32 -25.59
N GLY A 205 -7.80 3.38 -24.95
CA GLY A 205 -9.26 3.45 -24.80
C GLY A 205 -10.06 3.18 -26.09
N THR A 206 -9.39 2.73 -27.16
CA THR A 206 -10.00 2.35 -28.43
C THR A 206 -9.11 1.33 -29.15
N GLU A 207 -9.71 0.45 -29.97
CA GLU A 207 -9.00 -0.46 -30.86
C GLU A 207 -8.42 0.28 -32.09
N ASP A 208 -8.97 1.46 -32.42
CA ASP A 208 -8.54 2.31 -33.54
C ASP A 208 -7.29 3.15 -33.17
N ALA A 209 -6.27 2.52 -32.59
CA ALA A 209 -5.02 3.16 -32.18
C ALA A 209 -3.82 2.20 -32.23
N GLU A 210 -2.64 2.75 -32.50
CA GLU A 210 -1.35 2.05 -32.38
C GLU A 210 -0.59 2.60 -31.17
N THR A 211 0.13 1.75 -30.45
CA THR A 211 1.04 2.16 -29.37
C THR A 211 2.50 2.04 -29.79
N TYR A 212 3.36 2.82 -29.13
CA TYR A 212 4.80 2.76 -29.24
C TYR A 212 5.39 2.57 -27.85
N PRO A 213 6.12 1.47 -27.58
CA PRO A 213 6.25 0.29 -28.44
C PRO A 213 4.90 -0.40 -28.70
N THR A 214 4.85 -1.36 -29.62
CA THR A 214 3.61 -2.08 -29.99
C THR A 214 2.96 -2.80 -28.81
N SER A 215 3.73 -3.16 -27.78
CA SER A 215 3.16 -3.70 -26.53
C SER A 215 2.35 -2.65 -25.74
N GLY A 216 2.56 -1.37 -25.98
CA GLY A 216 2.05 -0.25 -25.17
C GLY A 216 2.77 -0.09 -23.84
N GLU A 217 3.81 -0.89 -23.60
CA GLU A 217 4.56 -0.91 -22.35
C GLU A 217 5.94 -0.30 -22.55
N CYS A 218 6.15 0.84 -21.90
CA CYS A 218 7.39 1.60 -21.91
C CYS A 218 8.17 1.28 -20.65
N THR A 219 9.24 0.50 -20.76
CA THR A 219 10.10 0.15 -19.63
C THR A 219 11.06 1.28 -19.30
N ILE A 220 11.56 1.28 -18.06
CA ILE A 220 12.63 2.17 -17.63
C ILE A 220 13.87 1.99 -18.51
N SER A 221 14.48 3.10 -18.89
CA SER A 221 15.70 3.18 -19.68
C SER A 221 16.93 3.27 -18.76
N GLY A 222 18.13 3.08 -19.32
CA GLY A 222 19.37 3.06 -18.53
C GLY A 222 19.72 4.38 -17.82
N ASP A 223 19.01 5.47 -18.11
CA ASP A 223 19.11 6.76 -17.41
C ASP A 223 18.02 6.93 -16.33
N GLU A 224 17.30 5.87 -15.98
CA GLU A 224 16.17 5.86 -15.04
C GLU A 224 14.96 6.68 -15.53
N SER A 225 14.82 6.91 -16.84
CA SER A 225 13.62 7.53 -17.45
C SER A 225 12.64 6.51 -18.00
N ILE A 226 11.36 6.85 -18.00
CA ILE A 226 10.33 6.12 -18.76
C ILE A 226 9.79 7.06 -19.84
N GLY A 227 10.02 6.68 -21.10
CA GLY A 227 9.78 7.52 -22.27
C GLY A 227 10.83 8.62 -22.44
N GLU A 228 10.60 9.53 -23.37
CA GLU A 228 11.51 10.65 -23.62
C GLU A 228 10.71 11.95 -23.77
N PRO A 229 11.11 13.04 -23.08
CA PRO A 229 10.50 14.35 -23.28
C PRO A 229 10.57 14.80 -24.73
N TYR A 230 9.42 15.21 -25.27
CA TYR A 230 9.37 15.71 -26.65
C TYR A 230 10.21 16.98 -26.81
N ALA A 231 10.99 17.03 -27.89
CA ALA A 231 11.79 18.19 -28.27
C ALA A 231 11.43 18.68 -29.68
N LYS A 232 11.51 19.99 -29.91
CA LYS A 232 11.32 20.56 -31.25
C LYS A 232 12.31 19.93 -32.23
N GLY A 233 11.80 19.50 -33.39
CA GLY A 233 12.59 18.79 -34.41
C GLY A 233 12.40 17.27 -34.41
N LYS A 234 11.61 16.72 -33.48
CA LYS A 234 11.27 15.28 -33.42
C LYS A 234 9.88 14.94 -34.00
N ALA A 235 9.27 15.87 -34.73
CA ALA A 235 7.91 15.68 -35.25
C ALA A 235 7.79 14.47 -36.21
N ASP A 236 8.86 14.17 -36.95
CA ASP A 236 8.90 13.05 -37.90
C ASP A 236 9.45 11.74 -37.29
N GLN A 237 9.74 11.72 -35.98
CA GLN A 237 10.28 10.56 -35.29
C GLN A 237 9.18 9.76 -34.60
N THR A 238 9.33 8.44 -34.61
CA THR A 238 8.50 7.55 -33.79
C THR A 238 8.89 7.75 -32.31
N PRO A 239 7.92 8.04 -31.43
CA PRO A 239 8.22 8.18 -30.01
C PRO A 239 8.73 6.85 -29.42
N PRO A 240 9.70 6.87 -28.49
CA PRO A 240 10.12 5.66 -27.78
C PRO A 240 9.01 5.14 -26.86
N CYS A 241 8.16 6.05 -26.38
CA CYS A 241 6.94 5.75 -25.62
C CYS A 241 5.82 6.69 -26.09
N GLY A 242 4.66 6.15 -26.47
CA GLY A 242 3.57 6.95 -26.98
C GLY A 242 2.48 6.14 -27.67
N LEU A 243 1.63 6.85 -28.42
CA LEU A 243 0.54 6.25 -29.18
C LEU A 243 0.13 7.13 -30.38
N LYS A 244 -0.59 6.55 -31.33
CA LYS A 244 -1.13 7.23 -32.52
C LYS A 244 -2.54 6.71 -32.76
N TYR A 245 -3.51 7.61 -32.67
CA TYR A 245 -4.90 7.29 -32.98
C TYR A 245 -5.13 7.26 -34.49
N LEU A 246 -5.87 6.25 -34.94
CA LEU A 246 -6.22 6.03 -36.34
C LEU A 246 -7.60 6.60 -36.69
N ARG A 247 -8.37 7.03 -35.69
CA ARG A 247 -9.72 7.58 -35.86
C ARG A 247 -9.99 8.78 -34.95
N SER A 248 -10.85 9.67 -35.43
CA SER A 248 -11.37 10.81 -34.65
C SER A 248 -12.25 10.35 -33.49
N SER A 249 -12.20 11.07 -32.37
CA SER A 249 -13.11 10.86 -31.25
C SER A 249 -14.49 11.52 -31.46
N GLY A 250 -14.67 12.23 -32.58
CA GLY A 250 -15.90 12.98 -32.88
C GLY A 250 -16.13 14.11 -31.88
N ASP A 251 -17.34 14.20 -31.34
CA ASP A 251 -17.70 15.15 -30.28
C ASP A 251 -17.31 14.65 -28.87
N GLY A 252 -16.74 13.45 -28.76
CA GLY A 252 -16.32 12.82 -27.50
C GLY A 252 -14.80 12.76 -27.33
N THR A 253 -14.36 11.92 -26.38
CA THR A 253 -12.95 11.67 -26.06
C THR A 253 -12.68 10.17 -25.97
N PHE A 254 -11.43 9.76 -26.17
CA PHE A 254 -10.96 8.43 -25.77
C PHE A 254 -10.37 8.49 -24.37
N ASP A 255 -10.69 7.50 -23.54
CA ASP A 255 -10.17 7.38 -22.18
C ASP A 255 -8.82 6.65 -22.21
N LEU A 256 -7.74 7.43 -22.34
CA LEU A 256 -6.38 6.90 -22.26
C LEU A 256 -6.07 6.49 -20.82
N GLN A 257 -5.92 5.20 -20.59
CA GLN A 257 -5.45 4.67 -19.32
C GLN A 257 -3.92 4.59 -19.33
N ALA A 258 -3.31 5.22 -18.33
CA ALA A 258 -1.87 5.21 -18.10
C ALA A 258 -1.60 4.55 -16.75
N THR A 259 -1.09 3.32 -16.77
CA THR A 259 -0.80 2.51 -15.57
C THR A 259 0.70 2.41 -15.38
N ILE A 260 1.20 2.82 -14.23
CA ILE A 260 2.62 2.72 -13.86
C ILE A 260 2.81 1.47 -13.01
N THR A 261 3.80 0.67 -13.36
CA THR A 261 4.30 -0.45 -12.55
C THR A 261 5.47 0.03 -11.70
N TRP A 262 5.43 -0.33 -10.43
CA TRP A 262 6.39 0.03 -9.40
C TRP A 262 7.02 -1.25 -8.85
N GLU A 263 8.34 -1.36 -8.99
CA GLU A 263 9.13 -2.40 -8.32
C GLU A 263 9.20 -2.07 -6.83
N ILE A 264 8.96 -3.08 -5.99
CA ILE A 264 8.88 -2.89 -4.54
C ILE A 264 9.96 -3.67 -3.83
N ALA A 265 10.87 -2.94 -3.18
CA ALA A 265 11.95 -3.50 -2.37
C ALA A 265 11.91 -2.95 -0.95
N TRP A 266 12.37 -3.73 0.03
CA TRP A 266 12.39 -3.30 1.41
C TRP A 266 13.66 -3.70 2.16
N THR A 267 13.95 -2.92 3.21
CA THR A 267 15.06 -3.17 4.15
C THR A 267 14.57 -2.96 5.57
N GLY A 268 15.11 -3.68 6.55
CA GLY A 268 14.67 -3.60 7.93
C GLY A 268 15.75 -3.92 8.95
N THR A 269 15.35 -3.86 10.23
CA THR A 269 16.23 -4.10 11.37
C THR A 269 16.97 -5.44 11.26
N GLY A 270 18.24 -5.45 11.65
CA GLY A 270 19.08 -6.66 11.60
C GLY A 270 19.59 -7.02 10.20
N GLY A 271 19.43 -6.14 9.21
CA GLY A 271 19.82 -6.40 7.82
C GLY A 271 18.83 -7.27 7.06
N ALA A 272 17.61 -7.46 7.61
CA ALA A 272 16.51 -8.08 6.89
C ALA A 272 16.13 -7.23 5.67
N GLY A 273 15.63 -7.86 4.63
CA GLY A 273 15.22 -7.19 3.41
C GLY A 273 14.90 -8.19 2.31
N GLY A 274 14.35 -7.68 1.22
CA GLY A 274 13.96 -8.46 0.07
C GLY A 274 13.02 -7.68 -0.82
N ASP A 275 12.36 -8.40 -1.71
CA ASP A 275 11.38 -7.85 -2.63
C ASP A 275 9.96 -8.19 -2.16
N LEU A 276 9.02 -7.31 -2.48
CA LEU A 276 7.59 -7.56 -2.36
C LEU A 276 6.98 -7.54 -3.77
N PRO A 277 5.76 -8.07 -3.97
CA PRO A 277 5.13 -8.04 -5.28
C PRO A 277 5.06 -6.62 -5.85
N ASP A 278 5.42 -6.47 -7.13
CA ASP A 278 5.28 -5.20 -7.83
C ASP A 278 3.89 -4.59 -7.60
N GLY A 279 3.83 -3.27 -7.56
CA GLY A 279 2.58 -2.55 -7.41
C GLY A 279 2.23 -1.77 -8.67
N THR A 280 0.94 -1.58 -8.92
CA THR A 280 0.46 -0.76 -10.03
C THR A 280 -0.37 0.40 -9.52
N PHE A 281 -0.27 1.51 -10.22
CA PHE A 281 -1.14 2.66 -10.03
C PHE A 281 -1.38 3.35 -11.35
N GLY A 282 -2.65 3.60 -11.67
CA GLY A 282 -3.05 4.15 -12.96
C GLY A 282 -3.92 5.37 -12.85
N THR A 283 -3.84 6.22 -13.87
CA THR A 283 -4.71 7.38 -14.06
C THR A 283 -5.35 7.32 -15.44
N THR A 284 -6.55 7.89 -15.56
CA THR A 284 -7.25 8.01 -16.84
C THR A 284 -7.21 9.46 -17.32
N GLN A 285 -6.92 9.66 -18.60
CA GLN A 285 -6.88 10.96 -19.26
C GLN A 285 -7.79 10.96 -20.48
N ALA A 286 -8.71 11.91 -20.54
CA ALA A 286 -9.56 12.11 -21.70
C ALA A 286 -8.74 12.74 -22.84
N ILE A 287 -8.68 12.07 -24.01
CA ILE A 287 -7.97 12.54 -25.19
C ILE A 287 -8.95 12.87 -26.31
N THR A 288 -8.88 14.10 -26.81
CA THR A 288 -9.62 14.52 -28.01
C THR A 288 -8.78 14.23 -29.25
N VAL A 289 -9.34 13.53 -30.23
CA VAL A 289 -8.65 13.23 -31.50
C VAL A 289 -9.37 13.91 -32.65
N GLN A 290 -8.72 14.88 -33.27
CA GLN A 290 -9.26 15.63 -34.39
C GLN A 290 -8.82 15.04 -35.73
N GLU A 291 -9.73 15.01 -36.70
CA GLU A 291 -9.36 14.74 -38.08
C GLU A 291 -9.04 16.04 -38.81
N ILE A 292 -7.88 16.12 -39.47
CA ILE A 292 -7.61 17.23 -40.39
C ILE A 292 -8.19 16.86 -41.76
N GLN A 293 -9.24 17.55 -42.15
CA GLN A 293 -9.73 17.54 -43.52
C GLN A 293 -9.04 18.67 -44.30
N SER A 294 -8.15 18.31 -45.23
CA SER A 294 -7.56 19.28 -46.16
C SER A 294 -8.58 19.63 -47.23
N VAL A 295 -9.10 20.86 -47.23
CA VAL A 295 -9.88 21.38 -48.36
C VAL A 295 -8.90 21.80 -49.46
N ASN A 296 -8.71 20.95 -50.46
CA ASN A 296 -8.03 21.36 -51.69
C ASN A 296 -8.95 22.34 -52.43
N ARG A 297 -8.51 23.59 -52.59
CA ARG A 297 -9.15 24.59 -53.46
C ARG A 297 -8.36 24.74 -54.75
#